data_AF-A0A1M5ZYR1-F1
#
_entry.id   AF-A0A1M5ZYR1-F1
#
_cell.length_a   1.000
_cell.length_b   1.000
_cell.length_c   1.000
_cell.angle_alpha   90.00
_cell.angle_beta   90.00
_cell.angle_gamma   90.00
#
_symmetry.space_group_name_H-M   'P 1'
#
loop_
_entity.id
_entity.type
_entity.pdbx_description
1 polymer ?
#
loop_
_entity_poly.entity_id
_entity_poly.type
_entity_poly.pdbx_seq_one_letter_code
_entity_poly.pdbx_strand_id
1 'polypeptide(L)'
;MAIQSPDILTFKQNLDATITAIKQHRADSHAAIKIQSMLNVTAYVQASRFLEGSIKHIVYNCCIMKGYTTAQLSSLESDLKKFNNPEFTKIRDLFKTILNFDILDGRNNGNFSQTDITFLNQIVQNRHRNVHASQDSSSWYNQNQKDITNFQQEFPSLIKIIDYLSNLNFNKSGKPANLVSNKNPIQHTAFSNTQSIQQNRVTQKIEKFNLWKWFKKII
;
A
#
# COMPACT_ATOMS: atom_id res chain seq x y z
N MET A 1 -3.13 4.44 13.37
CA MET A 1 -3.59 5.83 13.02
C MET A 1 -3.05 6.37 11.69
N ALA A 2 -2.22 5.65 10.92
CA ALA A 2 -1.65 6.17 9.67
C ALA A 2 -2.65 6.33 8.51
N ILE A 3 -3.60 5.41 8.39
CA ILE A 3 -4.49 5.28 7.22
C ILE A 3 -5.58 6.35 7.18
N GLN A 4 -5.77 7.13 8.24
CA GLN A 4 -6.86 8.12 8.32
C GLN A 4 -6.52 9.50 7.75
N SER A 5 -5.28 9.75 7.30
CA SER A 5 -4.96 11.00 6.61
C SER A 5 -5.68 11.07 5.24
N PRO A 6 -6.31 12.21 4.88
CA PRO A 6 -6.96 12.39 3.58
C PRO A 6 -6.07 12.06 2.38
N ASP A 7 -4.79 12.42 2.45
CA ASP A 7 -3.83 12.16 1.36
C ASP A 7 -3.51 10.66 1.24
N ILE A 8 -3.37 9.98 2.38
CA ILE A 8 -3.09 8.53 2.41
C ILE A 8 -4.32 7.75 1.92
N LEU A 9 -5.52 8.18 2.30
CA LEU A 9 -6.77 7.63 1.79
C LEU A 9 -6.85 7.81 0.26
N THR A 10 -6.47 8.98 -0.25
CA THR A 10 -6.45 9.26 -1.69
C THR A 10 -5.44 8.36 -2.41
N PHE A 11 -4.22 8.20 -1.88
CA PHE A 11 -3.23 7.28 -2.45
C PHE A 11 -3.73 5.83 -2.45
N LYS A 12 -4.39 5.41 -1.37
CA LYS A 12 -4.97 4.07 -1.26
C LYS A 12 -6.11 3.87 -2.27
N GLN A 13 -7.04 4.81 -2.38
CA GLN A 13 -8.15 4.75 -3.33
C GLN A 13 -7.65 4.67 -4.77
N ASN A 14 -6.65 5.47 -5.13
CA ASN A 14 -6.03 5.42 -6.45
C ASN A 14 -5.40 4.04 -6.72
N LEU A 15 -4.69 3.48 -5.74
CA LEU A 15 -4.12 2.13 -5.82
C LEU A 15 -5.19 1.06 -6.00
N ASP A 16 -6.25 1.09 -5.19
CA ASP A 16 -7.36 0.15 -5.27
C ASP A 16 -8.07 0.21 -6.64
N ALA A 17 -8.26 1.43 -7.18
CA ALA A 17 -8.85 1.65 -8.49
C ALA A 17 -7.97 1.07 -9.60
N THR A 18 -6.65 1.26 -9.53
CA THR A 18 -5.70 0.70 -10.51
C THR A 18 -5.65 -0.82 -10.47
N ILE A 19 -5.63 -1.42 -9.27
CA ILE A 19 -5.71 -2.89 -9.11
C ILE A 19 -7.00 -3.43 -9.72
N THR A 20 -8.12 -2.71 -9.52
CA THR A 20 -9.42 -3.08 -10.10
C THR A 20 -9.39 -3.00 -11.63
N ALA A 21 -8.85 -1.92 -12.19
CA ALA A 21 -8.70 -1.75 -13.63
C ALA A 21 -7.86 -2.87 -14.26
N ILE A 22 -6.74 -3.22 -13.63
CA ILE A 22 -5.90 -4.36 -14.05
C ILE A 22 -6.71 -5.66 -14.08
N LYS A 23 -7.45 -5.96 -13.01
CA LYS A 23 -8.22 -7.22 -12.92
C LYS A 23 -9.33 -7.33 -13.96
N GLN A 24 -9.88 -6.20 -14.41
CA GLN A 24 -10.95 -6.13 -15.39
C GLN A 24 -10.43 -6.09 -16.84
N HIS A 25 -9.17 -5.71 -17.04
CA HIS A 25 -8.57 -5.59 -18.35
C HIS A 25 -8.35 -6.97 -18.98
N ARG A 26 -8.66 -7.08 -20.28
CA ARG A 26 -8.44 -8.31 -21.06
C ARG A 26 -7.27 -8.07 -22.01
N ALA A 27 -6.20 -8.85 -21.85
CA ALA A 27 -4.99 -8.75 -22.67
C ALA A 27 -5.06 -9.65 -23.92
N ASP A 28 -6.08 -9.47 -24.75
CA ASP A 28 -6.39 -10.31 -25.93
C ASP A 28 -5.82 -9.79 -27.25
N SER A 29 -5.13 -8.64 -27.22
CA SER A 29 -4.47 -8.04 -28.39
C SER A 29 -3.10 -7.48 -28.02
N HIS A 30 -2.24 -7.26 -29.02
CA HIS A 30 -0.93 -6.63 -28.80
C HIS A 30 -1.02 -5.28 -28.10
N ALA A 31 -2.00 -4.45 -28.45
CA ALA A 31 -2.24 -3.17 -27.78
C ALA A 31 -2.69 -3.39 -26.33
N ALA A 32 -3.61 -4.33 -26.10
CA ALA A 32 -4.09 -4.65 -24.76
C ALA A 32 -2.99 -5.20 -23.85
N ILE A 33 -2.05 -6.01 -24.37
CA ILE A 33 -0.89 -6.50 -23.60
C ILE A 33 0.02 -5.34 -23.18
N LYS A 34 0.27 -4.36 -24.07
CA LYS A 34 1.06 -3.17 -23.73
C LYS A 34 0.37 -2.33 -22.64
N ILE A 35 -0.95 -2.15 -22.74
CA ILE A 35 -1.76 -1.49 -21.72
C ILE A 35 -1.65 -2.22 -20.38
N GLN A 36 -1.76 -3.56 -20.38
CA GLN A 36 -1.62 -4.38 -19.17
C GLN A 36 -0.26 -4.16 -18.49
N SER A 37 0.84 -4.15 -19.25
CA SER A 37 2.18 -3.88 -18.70
C SER A 37 2.28 -2.48 -18.09
N MET A 38 1.70 -1.46 -18.74
CA MET A 38 1.66 -0.10 -18.19
C MET A 38 0.84 -0.01 -16.91
N LEU A 39 -0.31 -0.68 -16.86
CA LEU A 39 -1.15 -0.73 -15.67
C LEU A 39 -0.43 -1.43 -14.53
N ASN A 40 0.26 -2.55 -14.79
CA ASN A 40 1.08 -3.24 -13.82
C ASN A 40 2.12 -2.31 -13.20
N VAL A 41 2.94 -1.62 -14.01
CA VAL A 41 3.93 -0.65 -13.49
C VAL A 41 3.26 0.48 -12.71
N THR A 42 2.09 0.95 -13.16
CA THR A 42 1.30 1.97 -12.46
C THR A 42 0.92 1.53 -11.05
N ALA A 43 0.52 0.27 -10.85
CA ALA A 43 0.23 -0.26 -9.51
C ALA A 43 1.46 -0.20 -8.59
N TYR A 44 2.65 -0.54 -9.09
CA TYR A 44 3.90 -0.43 -8.33
C TYR A 44 4.26 1.02 -7.98
N VAL A 45 4.09 1.96 -8.92
CA VAL A 45 4.28 3.40 -8.67
C VAL A 45 3.33 3.89 -7.58
N GLN A 46 2.05 3.55 -7.67
CA GLN A 46 1.06 3.97 -6.70
C GLN A 46 1.28 3.33 -5.32
N ALA A 47 1.66 2.05 -5.26
CA ALA A 47 2.04 1.39 -4.02
C ALA A 47 3.26 2.05 -3.36
N SER A 48 4.27 2.43 -4.15
CA SER A 48 5.43 3.16 -3.63
C SER A 48 5.05 4.54 -3.09
N ARG A 49 4.13 5.26 -3.75
CA ARG A 49 3.62 6.57 -3.26
C ARG A 49 2.79 6.42 -1.98
N PHE A 50 1.93 5.41 -1.94
CA PHE A 50 1.15 5.08 -0.75
C PHE A 50 2.06 4.76 0.44
N LEU A 51 3.09 3.93 0.24
CA LEU A 51 4.08 3.61 1.25
C LEU A 51 4.83 4.86 1.72
N GLU A 52 5.31 5.68 0.79
CA GLU A 52 6.02 6.93 1.09
C GLU A 52 5.17 7.88 1.94
N GLY A 53 3.93 8.14 1.51
CA GLY A 53 2.99 8.99 2.26
C GLY A 53 2.69 8.43 3.65
N SER A 54 2.46 7.11 3.74
CA SER A 54 2.20 6.42 5.00
C SER A 54 3.35 6.57 5.99
N ILE A 55 4.59 6.32 5.55
CA ILE A 55 5.77 6.45 6.40
C ILE A 55 5.97 7.89 6.89
N LYS A 56 5.84 8.88 6.01
CA LYS A 56 5.96 10.30 6.39
C LYS A 56 4.95 10.68 7.47
N HIS A 57 3.69 10.29 7.28
CA HIS A 57 2.63 10.58 8.24
C HIS A 57 2.82 9.83 9.57
N ILE A 58 3.28 8.59 9.55
CA ILE A 58 3.59 7.83 10.77
C ILE A 58 4.67 8.55 11.58
N VAL A 59 5.78 8.92 10.94
CA VAL A 59 6.90 9.60 11.62
C VAL A 59 6.43 10.95 12.18
N TYR A 60 5.69 11.72 11.40
CA TYR A 60 5.12 12.99 11.83
C TYR A 60 4.26 12.84 13.10
N ASN A 61 3.33 11.88 13.10
CA ASN A 61 2.47 11.62 14.25
C ASN A 61 3.25 11.11 15.47
N CYS A 62 4.28 10.29 15.26
CA CYS A 62 5.17 9.86 16.35
C CYS A 62 5.89 11.07 16.98
N CYS A 63 6.33 12.05 16.18
CA CYS A 63 6.92 13.28 16.68
C CYS A 63 5.93 14.15 17.46
N ILE A 64 4.66 14.21 17.04
CA ILE A 64 3.59 14.84 17.83
C ILE A 64 3.46 14.16 19.20
N MET A 65 3.42 12.82 19.24
CA MET A 65 3.33 12.06 20.50
C MET A 65 4.51 12.32 21.43
N LYS A 66 5.72 12.48 20.86
CA LYS A 66 6.94 12.87 21.59
C LYS A 66 6.90 14.32 22.10
N GLY A 67 5.91 15.11 21.70
CA GLY A 67 5.73 16.49 22.17
C GLY A 67 6.54 17.52 21.38
N TYR A 68 6.81 17.27 20.09
CA TYR A 68 7.47 18.25 19.24
C TYR A 68 6.65 19.55 19.17
N THR A 69 7.34 20.69 19.25
CA THR A 69 6.75 22.01 19.08
C THR A 69 6.36 22.27 17.62
N THR A 70 5.50 23.26 17.36
CA THR A 70 5.11 23.65 16.00
C THR A 70 6.31 23.95 15.10
N ALA A 71 7.32 24.67 15.60
CA ALA A 71 8.53 24.98 14.83
C ALA A 71 9.32 23.72 14.45
N GLN A 72 9.43 22.76 15.38
CA GLN A 72 10.09 21.47 15.11
C GLN A 72 9.29 20.63 14.11
N LEU A 73 7.96 20.64 14.19
CA LEU A 73 7.09 19.95 13.24
C LEU A 73 7.19 20.55 11.83
N SER A 74 7.27 21.89 11.69
CA SER A 74 7.47 22.53 10.39
C SER A 74 8.84 22.19 9.78
N SER A 75 9.90 22.13 10.58
CA SER A 75 11.21 21.66 10.11
C SER A 75 11.15 20.20 9.67
N LEU A 76 10.51 19.35 10.47
CA LEU A 76 10.30 17.93 10.17
C LEU A 76 9.55 17.74 8.85
N GLU A 77 8.48 18.50 8.59
CA GLU A 77 7.74 18.45 7.32
C GLU A 77 8.65 18.75 6.12
N SER A 78 9.54 19.74 6.23
CA SER A 78 10.50 20.09 5.19
C SER A 78 11.47 18.95 4.89
N ASP A 79 11.94 18.26 5.93
CA ASP A 79 12.84 17.12 5.79
C ASP A 79 12.13 15.88 5.26
N LEU A 80 10.90 15.62 5.72
CA LEU A 80 10.07 14.53 5.21
C LEU A 80 9.71 14.71 3.73
N LYS A 81 9.62 15.94 3.20
CA LYS A 81 9.43 16.16 1.75
C LYS A 81 10.56 15.58 0.91
N LYS A 82 11.78 15.54 1.43
CA LYS A 82 12.97 14.99 0.74
C LYS A 82 13.01 13.47 0.75
N PHE A 83 12.29 12.83 1.69
CA PHE A 83 12.22 11.38 1.78
C PHE A 83 11.48 10.81 0.57
N ASN A 84 12.15 9.97 -0.20
CA ASN A 84 11.61 9.31 -1.38
C ASN A 84 12.17 7.89 -1.48
N ASN A 85 11.53 7.09 -2.33
CA ASN A 85 11.97 5.74 -2.65
C ASN A 85 12.14 4.86 -1.39
N PRO A 86 11.04 4.58 -0.66
CA PRO A 86 11.06 4.11 0.72
C PRO A 86 11.42 2.61 0.83
N GLU A 87 12.64 2.24 0.47
CA GLU A 87 13.18 0.90 0.76
C GLU A 87 13.32 0.69 2.27
N PHE A 88 13.25 -0.55 2.73
CA PHE A 88 13.22 -0.88 4.16
C PHE A 88 14.40 -0.26 4.93
N THR A 89 15.62 -0.30 4.38
CA THR A 89 16.80 0.31 5.01
C THR A 89 16.62 1.82 5.19
N LYS A 90 16.10 2.51 4.17
CA LYS A 90 15.84 3.96 4.25
C LYS A 90 14.74 4.30 5.25
N ILE A 91 13.70 3.48 5.33
CA ILE A 91 12.66 3.63 6.36
C ILE A 91 13.30 3.43 7.75
N ARG A 92 14.09 2.37 7.94
CA ARG A 92 14.77 2.11 9.21
C ARG A 92 15.66 3.28 9.62
N ASP A 93 16.47 3.78 8.70
CA ASP A 93 17.38 4.89 8.98
C ASP A 93 16.60 6.17 9.32
N LEU A 94 15.49 6.45 8.64
CA LEU A 94 14.60 7.56 8.97
C LEU A 94 14.07 7.45 10.42
N PHE A 95 13.57 6.27 10.81
CA PHE A 95 13.07 6.03 12.16
C PHE A 95 14.19 6.10 13.21
N LYS A 96 15.39 5.60 12.91
CA LYS A 96 16.55 5.72 13.80
C LYS A 96 16.95 7.17 14.00
N THR A 97 17.08 7.94 12.92
CA THR A 97 17.52 9.34 12.98
C THR A 97 16.50 10.23 13.68
N ILE A 98 15.21 10.10 13.35
CA ILE A 98 14.18 11.03 13.84
C ILE A 98 13.61 10.57 15.18
N LEU A 99 13.35 9.28 15.33
CA LEU A 99 12.63 8.73 16.49
C LEU A 99 13.55 8.03 17.49
N ASN A 100 14.82 7.79 17.14
CA ASN A 100 15.74 6.94 17.91
C ASN A 100 15.16 5.54 18.17
N PHE A 101 14.55 4.95 17.14
CA PHE A 101 13.88 3.66 17.21
C PHE A 101 14.31 2.75 16.05
N ASP A 102 14.68 1.50 16.37
CA ASP A 102 15.01 0.50 15.35
C ASP A 102 13.78 -0.33 14.99
N ILE A 103 13.23 -0.10 13.80
CA ILE A 103 12.07 -0.86 13.32
C ILE A 103 12.38 -2.35 13.10
N LEU A 104 13.65 -2.78 13.11
CA LEU A 104 14.01 -4.21 13.11
C LEU A 104 13.48 -4.96 14.33
N ASP A 105 13.19 -4.28 15.44
CA ASP A 105 12.53 -4.87 16.60
C ASP A 105 11.19 -5.52 16.20
N GLY A 106 10.47 -4.95 15.23
CA GLY A 106 9.22 -5.52 14.72
C GLY A 106 9.44 -6.90 14.10
N ARG A 107 10.53 -7.07 13.34
CA ARG A 107 10.92 -8.36 12.75
C ARG A 107 11.32 -9.35 13.82
N ASN A 108 12.18 -8.92 14.76
CA ASN A 108 12.69 -9.79 15.82
C ASN A 108 11.56 -10.28 16.75
N ASN A 109 10.49 -9.49 16.87
CA ASN A 109 9.29 -9.84 17.64
C ASN A 109 8.17 -10.49 16.80
N GLY A 110 8.44 -10.86 15.54
CA GLY A 110 7.51 -11.61 14.70
C GLY A 110 6.33 -10.81 14.11
N ASN A 111 6.33 -9.48 14.17
CA ASN A 111 5.27 -8.65 13.57
C ASN A 111 5.32 -8.69 12.03
N PHE A 112 6.52 -8.89 11.46
CA PHE A 112 6.74 -9.13 10.05
C PHE A 112 8.00 -9.97 9.86
N SER A 113 8.15 -10.56 8.68
CA SER A 113 9.21 -11.50 8.32
C SER A 113 10.25 -10.89 7.39
N GLN A 114 11.36 -11.60 7.16
CA GLN A 114 12.34 -11.22 6.14
C GLN A 114 11.74 -11.21 4.72
N THR A 115 10.79 -12.10 4.45
CA THR A 115 10.04 -12.11 3.18
C THR A 115 9.25 -10.84 2.99
N ASP A 116 8.62 -10.32 4.05
CA ASP A 116 7.85 -9.07 3.95
C ASP A 116 8.75 -7.87 3.60
N ILE A 117 9.97 -7.83 4.17
CA ILE A 117 10.99 -6.84 3.82
C ILE A 117 11.40 -6.96 2.35
N THR A 118 11.66 -8.18 1.89
CA THR A 118 12.03 -8.44 0.50
C THR A 118 10.94 -7.97 -0.45
N PHE A 119 9.67 -8.26 -0.18
CA PHE A 119 8.56 -7.83 -1.01
C PHE A 119 8.37 -6.31 -1.00
N LEU A 120 8.53 -5.64 0.14
CA LEU A 120 8.52 -4.18 0.19
C LEU A 120 9.61 -3.59 -0.72
N ASN A 121 10.85 -4.06 -0.60
CA ASN A 121 11.95 -3.58 -1.44
C ASN A 121 11.69 -3.86 -2.93
N GLN A 122 11.14 -5.02 -3.25
CA GLN A 122 10.76 -5.35 -4.61
C GLN A 122 9.70 -4.37 -5.13
N ILE A 123 8.66 -4.02 -4.36
CA ILE A 123 7.66 -3.03 -4.79
C ILE A 123 8.34 -1.70 -5.18
N VAL A 124 9.22 -1.25 -4.30
CA VAL A 124 9.92 0.04 -4.41
C VAL A 124 10.88 0.03 -5.61
N GLN A 125 11.58 -1.06 -5.88
CA GLN A 125 12.45 -1.21 -7.06
C GLN A 125 11.66 -1.32 -8.36
N ASN A 126 10.52 -2.01 -8.33
CA ASN A 126 9.72 -2.29 -9.52
C ASN A 126 8.91 -1.08 -10.03
N ARG A 127 8.87 0.04 -9.28
CA ARG A 127 8.21 1.29 -9.73
C ARG A 127 8.91 1.95 -10.91
N HIS A 128 10.22 1.72 -11.06
CA HIS A 128 11.08 2.33 -12.09
C HIS A 128 11.40 1.36 -13.22
N ARG A 129 10.65 0.25 -13.34
CA ARG A 129 10.83 -0.66 -14.46
C ARG A 129 10.64 0.10 -15.76
N ASN A 130 11.67 0.09 -16.60
CA ASN A 130 11.65 0.73 -17.89
C ASN A 130 10.71 -0.05 -18.80
N VAL A 131 9.55 0.53 -19.04
CA VAL A 131 8.61 0.08 -20.06
C VAL A 131 9.00 0.77 -21.38
N HIS A 132 10.20 0.51 -21.89
CA HIS A 132 10.61 1.08 -23.18
C HIS A 132 9.85 0.38 -24.30
N ALA A 133 9.24 1.15 -25.19
CA ALA A 133 8.55 0.64 -26.37
C ALA A 133 9.53 -0.12 -27.27
N SER A 134 9.61 -1.44 -27.08
CA SER A 134 10.24 -2.33 -28.03
C SER A 134 9.29 -2.58 -29.20
N GLN A 135 9.82 -2.62 -30.43
CA GLN A 135 9.08 -3.10 -31.60
C GLN A 135 8.74 -4.60 -31.45
N ASP A 136 9.56 -5.35 -30.73
CA ASP A 136 9.33 -6.77 -30.44
C ASP A 136 8.54 -6.94 -29.13
N SER A 137 7.35 -7.54 -29.24
CA SER A 137 6.49 -7.87 -28.11
C SER A 137 7.13 -8.88 -27.14
N SER A 138 8.06 -9.71 -27.60
CA SER A 138 8.75 -10.71 -26.77
C SER A 138 9.79 -10.06 -25.86
N SER A 139 10.60 -9.14 -26.42
CA SER A 139 11.49 -8.26 -25.67
C SER A 139 10.74 -7.42 -24.62
N TRP A 140 9.57 -6.88 -24.98
CA TRP A 140 8.71 -6.18 -24.04
C TRP A 140 8.21 -7.08 -22.90
N TYR A 141 7.76 -8.29 -23.21
CA TYR A 141 7.29 -9.25 -22.22
C TYR A 141 8.39 -9.64 -21.21
N ASN A 142 9.60 -9.92 -21.71
CA ASN A 142 10.74 -10.31 -20.89
C ASN A 142 11.25 -9.18 -19.97
N GLN A 143 11.05 -7.92 -20.35
CA GLN A 143 11.40 -6.77 -19.51
C GLN A 143 10.32 -6.44 -18.47
N ASN A 144 9.10 -6.97 -18.64
CA ASN A 144 7.93 -6.70 -17.80
C ASN A 144 7.44 -7.94 -17.02
N GLN A 145 8.35 -8.85 -16.65
CA GLN A 145 8.01 -10.17 -16.09
C GLN A 145 7.20 -10.16 -14.78
N LYS A 146 7.24 -9.10 -13.96
CA LYS A 146 6.32 -9.04 -12.81
C LYS A 146 4.96 -8.51 -13.21
N ASP A 147 3.98 -9.38 -13.04
CA ASP A 147 2.57 -9.16 -13.29
C ASP A 147 1.81 -8.91 -11.98
N ILE A 148 0.52 -8.58 -12.09
CA ILE A 148 -0.36 -8.34 -10.95
C ILE A 148 -0.42 -9.52 -9.97
N THR A 149 -0.19 -10.75 -10.44
CA THR A 149 -0.15 -11.94 -9.59
C THR A 149 1.00 -11.87 -8.57
N ASN A 150 2.16 -11.35 -8.97
CA ASN A 150 3.26 -11.10 -8.03
C ASN A 150 2.88 -10.01 -7.04
N PHE A 151 2.31 -8.91 -7.55
CA PHE A 151 1.87 -7.79 -6.72
C PHE A 151 0.82 -8.20 -5.66
N GLN A 152 -0.08 -9.14 -5.98
CA GLN A 152 -1.06 -9.68 -5.02
C GLN A 152 -0.41 -10.40 -3.83
N GLN A 153 0.78 -10.97 -4.01
CA GLN A 153 1.55 -11.59 -2.93
C GLN A 153 2.35 -10.53 -2.15
N GLU A 154 2.89 -9.53 -2.85
CA GLU A 154 3.76 -8.51 -2.29
C GLU A 154 3.00 -7.44 -1.47
N PHE A 155 1.82 -7.03 -1.94
CA PHE A 155 1.07 -5.93 -1.33
C PHE A 155 0.61 -6.22 0.11
N PRO A 156 0.07 -7.41 0.46
CA PRO A 156 -0.24 -7.74 1.84
C PRO A 156 0.95 -7.64 2.79
N SER A 157 2.16 -7.99 2.31
CA SER A 157 3.39 -7.89 3.09
C SER A 157 3.78 -6.43 3.38
N LEU A 158 3.60 -5.54 2.41
CA LEU A 158 3.75 -4.10 2.62
C LEU A 158 2.77 -3.58 3.69
N ILE A 159 1.52 -4.06 3.67
CA ILE A 159 0.51 -3.66 4.66
C ILE A 159 0.90 -4.10 6.07
N LYS A 160 1.43 -5.31 6.27
CA LYS A 160 1.89 -5.77 7.60
C LYS A 160 2.93 -4.83 8.21
N ILE A 161 3.90 -4.39 7.40
CA ILE A 161 4.94 -3.45 7.85
C ILE A 161 4.33 -2.10 8.20
N ILE A 162 3.47 -1.54 7.34
CA ILE A 162 2.79 -0.27 7.62
C ILE A 162 1.93 -0.37 8.88
N ASP A 163 1.18 -1.46 9.05
CA ASP A 163 0.31 -1.67 10.20
C ASP A 163 1.10 -1.68 11.50
N TYR A 164 2.17 -2.49 11.59
CA TYR A 164 3.10 -2.49 12.72
C TYR A 164 3.62 -1.08 13.03
N LEU A 165 4.14 -0.37 12.03
CA LEU A 165 4.69 0.97 12.21
C LEU A 165 3.61 1.97 12.65
N SER A 166 2.37 1.82 12.17
CA SER A 166 1.26 2.71 12.49
C SER A 166 0.70 2.55 13.91
N ASN A 167 1.07 1.44 14.57
CA ASN A 167 0.71 1.09 15.93
C ASN A 167 1.83 1.40 16.93
N LEU A 168 2.96 1.96 16.47
CA LEU A 168 3.99 2.47 17.37
C LEU A 168 3.44 3.65 18.19
N ASN A 169 3.70 3.61 19.48
CA ASN A 169 3.31 4.64 20.42
C ASN A 169 4.55 5.15 21.16
N PHE A 170 4.69 6.48 21.26
CA PHE A 170 5.81 7.13 21.92
C PHE A 170 5.31 7.99 23.06
N ASN A 171 5.99 7.93 24.20
CA ASN A 171 5.76 8.90 25.28
C ASN A 171 6.58 10.18 25.06
N LYS A 172 6.30 11.22 25.86
CA LYS A 172 7.05 12.49 25.86
C LYS A 172 8.55 12.32 26.17
N SER A 173 8.97 11.22 26.80
CA SER A 173 10.39 10.91 27.03
C SER A 173 11.06 10.22 25.84
N GLY A 174 10.34 10.04 24.72
CA GLY A 174 10.86 9.50 23.48
C GLY A 174 11.14 8.00 23.50
N LYS A 175 10.73 7.29 24.55
CA LYS A 175 10.79 5.83 24.63
C LYS A 175 9.50 5.23 24.04
N PRO A 176 9.59 4.08 23.34
CA PRO A 176 8.39 3.37 22.91
C PRO A 176 7.56 3.00 24.15
N ALA A 177 6.34 3.53 24.23
CA ALA A 177 5.45 3.31 25.36
C ALA A 177 4.69 2.01 25.09
N ASN A 178 5.28 0.87 25.47
CA ASN A 178 4.77 -0.50 25.28
C ASN A 178 4.23 -0.77 23.86
N LEU A 179 4.90 -1.66 23.12
CA LEU A 179 4.28 -2.29 21.94
C LEU A 179 2.92 -2.83 22.39
N VAL A 180 1.83 -2.20 21.96
CA VAL A 180 0.49 -2.71 22.25
C VAL A 180 0.40 -4.02 21.50
N SER A 181 0.61 -5.11 22.23
CA SER A 181 0.40 -6.48 21.77
C SER A 181 -1.10 -6.66 21.54
N ASN A 182 -1.61 -6.11 20.45
CA ASN A 182 -2.92 -6.45 19.96
C ASN A 182 -2.80 -7.84 19.33
N LYS A 183 -2.91 -8.87 20.18
CA LYS A 183 -3.14 -10.28 19.79
C LYS A 183 -4.54 -10.50 19.19
N ASN A 184 -5.13 -9.49 18.56
CA ASN A 184 -6.35 -9.63 17.80
C ASN A 184 -6.00 -9.37 16.33
N PRO A 185 -5.83 -10.42 15.50
CA PRO A 185 -5.81 -10.23 14.07
C PRO A 185 -7.15 -9.62 13.70
N ILE A 186 -7.14 -8.35 13.26
CA ILE A 186 -8.22 -7.85 12.43
C ILE A 186 -8.26 -8.81 11.25
N GLN A 187 -9.36 -9.54 11.10
CA GLN A 187 -9.61 -10.39 9.96
C GLN A 187 -9.58 -9.50 8.72
N HIS A 188 -8.41 -9.33 8.12
CA HIS A 188 -8.31 -8.99 6.72
C HIS A 188 -8.88 -10.19 6.00
N THR A 189 -10.13 -10.06 5.53
CA THR A 189 -10.76 -11.03 4.63
C THR A 189 -9.74 -11.39 3.57
N ALA A 190 -9.25 -12.62 3.65
CA ALA A 190 -8.37 -13.21 2.67
C ALA A 190 -9.01 -13.01 1.29
N PHE A 191 -8.19 -12.64 0.31
CA PHE A 191 -8.56 -12.72 -1.10
C PHE A 191 -8.75 -14.20 -1.45
N SER A 192 -9.91 -14.73 -1.15
CA SER A 192 -10.38 -16.06 -1.56
C SER A 192 -11.75 -15.86 -2.19
N ASN A 193 -11.82 -15.92 -3.51
CA ASN A 193 -13.02 -16.35 -4.22
C ASN A 193 -12.63 -16.85 -5.61
N THR A 194 -12.04 -18.04 -5.62
CA THR A 194 -12.28 -19.03 -6.66
C THR A 194 -13.43 -19.90 -6.18
N GLN A 195 -14.66 -19.63 -6.63
CA GLN A 195 -15.67 -20.68 -6.80
C GLN A 195 -16.49 -20.43 -8.07
N SER A 196 -16.24 -21.35 -8.99
CA SER A 196 -17.16 -21.95 -9.96
C SER A 196 -18.62 -21.51 -9.91
N ILE A 197 -19.08 -21.11 -11.09
CA ILE A 197 -20.46 -21.25 -11.56
C ILE A 197 -20.96 -22.67 -11.25
N GLN A 198 -21.95 -22.82 -10.37
CA GLN A 198 -23.13 -23.65 -10.64
C GLN A 198 -24.27 -23.34 -9.68
N GLN A 199 -25.46 -23.39 -10.27
CA GLN A 199 -26.78 -23.04 -9.77
C GLN A 199 -27.13 -23.72 -8.44
N ASN A 200 -27.77 -22.97 -7.53
CA ASN A 200 -29.12 -23.31 -7.09
C ASN A 200 -29.81 -22.12 -6.40
N ARG A 201 -30.99 -21.80 -6.93
CA ARG A 201 -31.94 -20.84 -6.37
C ARG A 201 -32.58 -21.45 -5.12
N VAL A 202 -32.96 -20.61 -4.15
CA VAL A 202 -34.36 -20.33 -3.75
C VAL A 202 -34.38 -19.56 -2.40
N THR A 203 -34.83 -18.29 -2.50
CA THR A 203 -35.52 -17.42 -1.50
C THR A 203 -34.84 -17.10 -0.15
N GLN A 204 -34.93 -15.90 0.44
CA GLN A 204 -35.95 -14.86 0.36
C GLN A 204 -35.40 -13.52 0.90
N LYS A 205 -35.76 -12.43 0.20
CA LYS A 205 -36.01 -11.03 0.62
C LYS A 205 -35.12 -10.38 1.70
N ILE A 206 -34.49 -9.24 1.34
CA ILE A 206 -34.76 -7.90 1.89
C ILE A 206 -34.19 -6.83 0.92
N GLU A 207 -35.12 -5.98 0.47
CA GLU A 207 -35.06 -4.60 -0.04
C GLU A 207 -33.96 -4.15 -1.02
N LYS A 208 -34.34 -4.04 -2.31
CA LYS A 208 -33.58 -3.35 -3.35
C LYS A 208 -33.89 -1.85 -3.35
N PHE A 209 -32.88 -1.05 -3.01
CA PHE A 209 -32.81 0.39 -3.28
C PHE A 209 -32.83 0.62 -4.80
N ASN A 210 -33.87 1.28 -5.31
CA ASN A 210 -34.18 1.36 -6.73
C ASN A 210 -33.58 2.64 -7.34
N LEU A 211 -32.29 2.59 -7.71
CA LEU A 211 -31.50 3.71 -8.27
C LEU A 211 -32.07 4.31 -9.57
N TRP A 212 -33.04 3.63 -10.20
CA TRP A 212 -33.67 4.04 -11.46
C TRP A 212 -34.79 5.08 -11.32
N LYS A 213 -35.24 5.40 -10.09
CA LYS A 213 -36.20 6.49 -9.86
C LYS A 213 -35.55 7.88 -9.74
N TRP A 214 -34.22 7.96 -9.62
CA TRP A 214 -33.51 9.24 -9.46
C TRP A 214 -33.14 9.90 -10.81
N PHE A 215 -32.98 9.11 -11.88
CA PHE A 215 -32.56 9.61 -13.20
C PHE A 215 -33.68 10.20 -14.08
N LYS A 216 -34.95 10.19 -13.65
CA LYS A 216 -36.08 10.77 -14.43
C LYS A 216 -36.49 12.18 -14.00
N LYS A 217 -35.67 12.90 -13.23
CA LYS A 217 -35.93 14.30 -12.83
C LYS A 217 -34.92 15.31 -13.38
N ILE A 218 -34.04 14.89 -14.28
CA ILE A 218 -33.12 15.76 -15.03
C ILE A 218 -33.18 15.32 -16.50
N ILE A 219 -34.26 15.73 -17.17
CA ILE A 219 -34.44 16.09 -18.60
C ILE A 219 -35.90 16.55 -18.70
#